data_AF-B9XCS6-F1
#
_entry.id   AF-B9XCS6-F1
#
_cell.length_a   1.000
_cell.length_b   1.000
_cell.length_c   1.000
_cell.angle_alpha   90.00
_cell.angle_beta   90.00
_cell.angle_gamma   90.00
#
_symmetry.space_group_name_H-M   'P 1'
#
loop_
_entity.id
_entity.type
_entity.pdbx_description
1 polymer ?
#
loop_
_entity_poly.entity_id
_entity_poly.type
_entity_poly.pdbx_seq_one_letter_code
_entity_poly.pdbx_strand_id
1 'polypeptide(L)'
;MILQSCLSLRIPHTALLNKNWAKGILIASLLLGVGIYFLFFFSREPSYHGRKLSAWMEDLQAEQPETKSAAKAAIRNIGTKAVPLIINYAQAQDSPLKNRLKQLAEKQTLIQFHFTPSYHPRLLAYEACDILGPAAQGAIPALSNSLNAAKSDPTAAYVLTCIGGPKVIPPLRAALNNPNRGVAQCAKIALKILESKTNPIPNSEDYQQRNCEFNRLVLTSAFEQYRATHTNQPASRWPSALTNRPPVAVPEGFQIPR
;
A
#
# COMPACT_ATOMS: atom_id res chain seq x y z
N MET A 1 6.95 44.38 82.41
CA MET A 1 6.23 45.46 81.70
C MET A 1 6.92 45.66 80.36
N ILE A 2 6.31 45.60 79.18
CA ILE A 2 4.92 45.45 78.75
C ILE A 2 4.99 45.22 77.21
N LEU A 3 4.16 44.28 76.72
CA LEU A 3 3.57 44.12 75.37
C LEU A 3 4.50 44.08 74.12
N GLN A 4 4.69 42.94 73.45
CA GLN A 4 3.75 42.24 72.55
C GLN A 4 3.30 43.12 71.36
N SER A 5 3.83 42.84 70.17
CA SER A 5 3.29 43.35 68.90
C SER A 5 3.43 42.27 67.83
N CYS A 6 2.42 41.40 67.81
CA CYS A 6 2.10 40.53 66.70
C CYS A 6 1.71 41.38 65.48
N LEU A 7 2.48 41.33 64.39
CA LEU A 7 1.93 41.60 63.07
C LEU A 7 1.77 40.27 62.34
N SER A 8 0.55 39.76 62.39
CA SER A 8 0.10 38.60 61.64
C SER A 8 0.25 38.87 60.13
N LEU A 9 1.22 38.23 59.47
CA LEU A 9 1.15 38.02 58.03
C LEU A 9 -0.02 37.07 57.76
N ARG A 10 -1.20 37.63 57.48
CA ARG A 10 -2.27 36.91 56.80
C ARG A 10 -1.80 36.63 55.39
N ILE A 11 -1.31 35.40 55.16
CA ILE A 11 -1.23 34.84 53.82
C ILE A 11 -2.69 34.61 53.38
N PRO A 12 -3.18 35.25 52.30
CA PRO A 12 -4.50 34.94 51.78
C PRO A 12 -4.46 33.52 51.17
N HIS A 13 -4.80 32.53 51.99
CA HIS A 13 -5.35 31.27 51.49
C HIS A 13 -6.64 31.59 50.74
N THR A 14 -6.86 30.90 49.62
CA THR A 14 -8.04 30.98 48.71
C THR A 14 -7.90 31.91 47.49
N ALA A 15 -6.85 31.69 46.69
CA ALA A 15 -7.03 31.84 45.25
C ALA A 15 -7.99 30.74 44.77
N LEU A 16 -9.23 31.14 44.54
CA LEU A 16 -10.31 30.34 43.97
C LEU A 16 -9.83 29.64 42.69
N LEU A 17 -9.56 28.35 42.84
CA LEU A 17 -9.27 27.40 41.78
C LEU A 17 -10.49 27.29 40.84
N ASN A 18 -10.57 28.20 39.86
CA ASN A 18 -11.62 28.33 38.84
C ASN A 18 -11.95 26.98 38.17
N LYS A 19 -13.17 26.44 38.32
CA LYS A 19 -13.63 25.08 37.92
C LYS A 19 -13.18 24.56 36.52
N ASN A 20 -12.71 25.45 35.65
CA ASN A 20 -12.14 25.17 34.33
C ASN A 20 -10.68 24.64 34.33
N TRP A 21 -9.84 24.90 35.34
CA TRP A 21 -8.47 24.34 35.37
C TRP A 21 -8.47 22.82 35.54
N ALA A 22 -9.43 22.28 36.30
CA ALA A 22 -9.63 20.83 36.45
C ALA A 22 -10.00 20.17 35.10
N LYS A 23 -10.79 20.84 34.26
CA LYS A 23 -11.09 20.39 32.89
C LYS A 23 -9.84 20.45 32.00
N GLY A 24 -9.02 21.49 32.15
CA GLY A 24 -7.74 21.62 31.46
C GLY A 24 -6.76 20.49 31.80
N ILE A 25 -6.66 20.12 33.08
CA ILE A 25 -5.82 18.99 33.53
C ILE A 25 -6.34 17.66 32.96
N LEU A 26 -7.66 17.44 32.96
CA LEU A 26 -8.24 16.23 32.38
C LEU A 26 -7.95 16.13 30.87
N ILE A 27 -8.14 17.20 30.11
CA ILE A 27 -7.83 17.22 28.67
C ILE A 27 -6.33 17.00 28.43
N ALA A 28 -5.46 17.67 29.18
CA ALA A 28 -4.02 17.50 29.06
C ALA A 28 -3.58 16.06 29.38
N SER A 29 -4.13 15.45 30.43
CA SER A 29 -3.84 14.06 30.81
C SER A 29 -4.34 13.06 29.77
N LEU A 30 -5.49 13.31 29.15
CA LEU A 30 -6.02 12.51 28.05
C LEU A 30 -5.12 12.62 26.80
N LEU A 31 -4.72 13.84 26.43
CA LEU A 31 -3.79 14.06 25.31
C LEU A 31 -2.42 13.43 25.57
N LEU A 32 -1.93 13.49 26.80
CA LEU A 32 -0.68 12.85 27.21
C LEU A 32 -0.81 11.32 27.15
N GLY A 33 -1.92 10.77 27.62
CA GLY A 33 -2.22 9.33 27.55
C GLY A 33 -2.33 8.84 26.10
N VAL A 34 -2.99 9.60 25.23
CA VAL A 34 -3.04 9.33 23.79
C VAL A 34 -1.65 9.43 23.17
N GLY A 35 -0.85 10.45 23.54
CA GLY A 35 0.53 10.61 23.08
C GLY A 35 1.43 9.46 23.50
N ILE A 36 1.36 9.04 24.77
CA ILE A 36 2.11 7.88 25.30
C ILE A 36 1.65 6.59 24.63
N TYR A 37 0.34 6.41 24.42
CA TYR A 37 -0.21 5.28 23.69
C TYR A 37 0.33 5.23 22.25
N PHE A 38 0.33 6.36 21.54
CA PHE A 38 0.94 6.46 20.20
C PHE A 38 2.45 6.22 20.22
N LEU A 39 3.18 6.72 21.21
CA LEU A 39 4.62 6.47 21.32
C LEU A 39 4.93 4.98 21.57
N PHE A 40 4.16 4.30 22.42
CA PHE A 40 4.42 2.88 22.72
C PHE A 40 3.85 1.90 21.68
N PHE A 41 2.67 2.15 21.13
CA PHE A 41 2.03 1.24 20.17
C PHE A 41 2.38 1.55 18.71
N PHE A 42 2.82 2.77 18.39
CA PHE A 42 3.11 3.19 17.01
C PHE A 42 4.61 3.42 16.72
N SER A 43 5.51 3.44 17.72
CA SER A 43 6.94 3.81 17.50
C SER A 43 7.98 2.69 17.65
N ARG A 44 7.58 1.42 17.70
CA ARG A 44 8.53 0.31 17.52
C ARG A 44 8.15 -0.51 16.31
N GLU A 45 9.00 -0.42 15.30
CA GLU A 45 8.91 -1.24 14.11
C GLU A 45 8.80 -2.73 14.51
N PRO A 46 7.80 -3.47 13.99
CA PRO A 46 7.65 -4.87 14.31
C PRO A 46 8.91 -5.65 13.94
N SER A 47 9.28 -6.61 14.79
CA SER A 47 10.48 -7.42 14.60
C SER A 47 10.20 -8.90 14.79
N TYR A 48 10.92 -9.73 14.05
CA TYR A 48 10.95 -11.18 14.19
C TYR A 48 12.40 -11.64 14.30
N HIS A 49 12.71 -12.46 15.31
CA HIS A 49 14.08 -12.86 15.68
C HIS A 49 15.07 -11.68 15.81
N GLY A 50 14.65 -10.58 16.43
CA GLY A 50 15.49 -9.39 16.62
C GLY A 50 15.74 -8.57 15.35
N ARG A 51 15.20 -8.99 14.20
CA ARG A 51 15.31 -8.27 12.93
C ARG A 51 14.00 -7.57 12.57
N LYS A 52 14.13 -6.34 12.08
CA LYS A 52 13.03 -5.41 11.78
C LYS A 52 12.25 -5.80 10.51
N LEU A 53 10.97 -5.42 10.46
CA LEU A 53 10.07 -5.69 9.34
C LEU A 53 10.56 -5.10 8.01
N SER A 54 11.08 -3.88 7.98
CA SER A 54 11.66 -3.24 6.78
C SER A 54 12.75 -4.09 6.15
N ALA A 55 13.67 -4.60 6.97
CA ALA A 55 14.74 -5.48 6.51
C ALA A 55 14.20 -6.82 5.97
N TRP A 56 13.17 -7.39 6.61
CA TRP A 56 12.49 -8.57 6.06
C TRP A 56 11.76 -8.27 4.75
N MET A 57 11.17 -7.08 4.59
CA MET A 57 10.52 -6.67 3.35
C MET A 57 11.53 -6.48 2.21
N GLU A 58 12.70 -5.91 2.48
CA GLU A 58 13.78 -5.76 1.48
C GLU A 58 14.27 -7.12 0.96
N ASP A 59 14.36 -8.12 1.84
CA ASP A 59 14.75 -9.49 1.50
C ASP A 59 13.76 -10.24 0.60
N LEU A 60 12.52 -9.75 0.43
CA LEU A 60 11.58 -10.30 -0.55
C LEU A 60 12.12 -10.23 -1.98
N GLN A 61 13.03 -9.29 -2.22
CA GLN A 61 13.64 -9.06 -3.51
C GLN A 61 15.07 -9.63 -3.61
N ALA A 62 15.54 -10.37 -2.60
CA ALA A 62 16.84 -11.05 -2.65
C ALA A 62 16.91 -12.05 -3.80
N GLU A 63 18.09 -12.35 -4.35
CA GLU A 63 18.18 -13.37 -5.42
C GLU A 63 17.98 -14.78 -4.88
N GLN A 64 18.42 -15.02 -3.64
CA GLN A 64 18.40 -16.34 -3.01
C GLN A 64 16.97 -16.74 -2.60
N PRO A 65 16.46 -17.89 -3.07
CA PRO A 65 15.12 -18.38 -2.71
C PRO A 65 14.93 -18.57 -1.19
N GLU A 66 15.98 -19.01 -0.48
CA GLU A 66 15.96 -19.22 0.97
C GLU A 66 15.77 -17.91 1.74
N THR A 67 16.40 -16.83 1.29
CA THR A 67 16.25 -15.50 1.89
C THR A 67 14.82 -14.99 1.71
N LYS A 68 14.23 -15.16 0.51
CA LYS A 68 12.83 -14.81 0.26
C LYS A 68 11.87 -15.64 1.12
N SER A 69 12.10 -16.94 1.25
CA SER A 69 11.21 -17.80 2.03
C SER A 69 11.26 -17.47 3.52
N ALA A 70 12.45 -17.18 4.06
CA ALA A 70 12.63 -16.70 5.44
C ALA A 70 11.92 -15.36 5.67
N ALA A 71 12.04 -14.41 4.73
CA ALA A 71 11.33 -13.13 4.77
C ALA A 71 9.81 -13.31 4.76
N LYS A 72 9.27 -14.15 3.87
CA LYS A 72 7.84 -14.48 3.83
C LYS A 72 7.36 -15.08 5.16
N ALA A 73 8.13 -16.01 5.73
CA ALA A 73 7.82 -16.60 7.03
C ALA A 73 7.83 -15.55 8.16
N ALA A 74 8.83 -14.67 8.18
CA ALA A 74 8.92 -13.59 9.17
C ALA A 74 7.71 -12.64 9.08
N ILE A 75 7.33 -12.20 7.88
CA ILE A 75 6.18 -11.31 7.67
C ILE A 75 4.88 -11.99 8.13
N ARG A 76 4.67 -13.28 7.81
CA ARG A 76 3.52 -14.06 8.29
C ARG A 76 3.48 -14.13 9.82
N ASN A 77 4.61 -14.34 10.47
CA ASN A 77 4.71 -14.40 11.93
C ASN A 77 4.48 -13.04 12.61
N ILE A 78 4.92 -11.95 11.98
CA ILE A 78 4.63 -10.58 12.47
C ILE A 78 3.13 -10.29 12.38
N GLY A 79 2.48 -10.73 11.31
CA GLY A 79 1.04 -10.67 11.13
C GLY A 79 0.49 -9.24 11.05
N THR A 80 -0.64 -8.98 11.71
CA THR A 80 -1.37 -7.70 11.67
C THR A 80 -0.55 -6.50 12.17
N LYS A 81 0.46 -6.74 13.01
CA LYS A 81 1.38 -5.69 13.49
C LYS A 81 2.19 -5.06 12.36
N ALA A 82 2.37 -5.77 11.24
CA ALA A 82 3.07 -5.24 10.07
C ALA A 82 2.26 -4.19 9.30
N VAL A 83 0.93 -4.22 9.40
CA VAL A 83 0.02 -3.46 8.55
C VAL A 83 0.28 -1.94 8.58
N PRO A 84 0.49 -1.27 9.72
CA PRO A 84 0.77 0.17 9.74
C PRO A 84 2.04 0.55 8.96
N LEU A 85 3.12 -0.23 9.08
CA LEU A 85 4.36 0.03 8.33
C LEU A 85 4.17 -0.24 6.84
N ILE A 86 3.47 -1.32 6.49
CA ILE A 86 3.15 -1.66 5.09
C ILE A 86 2.35 -0.53 4.44
N ILE A 87 1.37 0.05 5.14
CA ILE A 87 0.61 1.21 4.65
C ILE A 87 1.53 2.41 4.36
N ASN A 88 2.48 2.69 5.27
CA ASN A 88 3.44 3.78 5.07
C ASN A 88 4.30 3.56 3.81
N TYR A 89 4.75 2.33 3.57
CA TYR A 89 5.48 1.98 2.35
C TYR A 89 4.63 2.07 1.09
N ALA A 90 3.35 1.66 1.15
CA ALA A 90 2.42 1.77 0.02
C ALA A 90 2.14 3.23 -0.37
N GLN A 91 2.06 4.11 0.63
CA GLN A 91 1.77 5.53 0.47
C GLN A 91 3.02 6.38 0.21
N ALA A 92 4.22 5.84 0.41
CA ALA A 92 5.47 6.53 0.15
C ALA A 92 5.52 6.99 -1.32
N GLN A 93 5.26 8.27 -1.55
CA GLN A 93 5.49 8.91 -2.83
C GLN A 93 6.96 9.28 -2.92
N ASP A 94 7.56 9.07 -4.10
CA ASP A 94 8.91 9.55 -4.35
C ASP A 94 8.91 11.08 -4.28
N SER A 95 9.41 11.62 -3.17
CA SER A 95 9.52 13.07 -2.99
C SER A 95 10.33 13.65 -4.16
N PRO A 96 9.87 14.76 -4.79
CA PRO A 96 10.62 15.41 -5.87
C PRO A 96 12.05 15.76 -5.46
N LEU A 97 12.26 16.09 -4.19
CA LEU A 97 13.59 16.33 -3.62
C LEU A 97 14.43 15.06 -3.57
N LYS A 98 13.86 13.92 -3.16
CA LYS A 98 14.56 12.63 -3.12
C LYS A 98 14.97 12.18 -4.53
N ASN A 99 14.11 12.43 -5.52
CA ASN A 99 14.43 12.16 -6.93
C ASN A 99 15.52 13.08 -7.48
N ARG A 100 15.50 14.38 -7.13
CA ARG A 100 16.57 15.31 -7.51
C ARG A 100 17.89 14.98 -6.82
N LEU A 101 17.86 14.62 -5.54
CA LEU A 101 19.04 14.16 -4.80
C LEU A 101 19.60 12.86 -5.39
N LYS A 102 18.74 11.91 -5.77
CA LYS A 102 19.15 10.69 -6.48
C LYS A 102 19.83 11.04 -7.81
N GLN A 103 19.23 11.91 -8.62
CA GLN A 103 19.82 12.36 -9.88
C GLN A 103 21.14 13.12 -9.70
N LEU A 104 21.29 13.90 -8.62
CA LEU A 104 22.53 14.60 -8.29
C LEU A 104 23.61 13.63 -7.78
N ALA A 105 23.22 12.64 -6.98
CA ALA A 105 24.11 11.59 -6.48
C ALA A 105 24.59 10.66 -7.59
N GLU A 106 23.73 10.31 -8.56
CA GLU A 106 24.10 9.53 -9.76
C GLU A 106 25.02 10.31 -10.71
N LYS A 107 24.99 11.64 -10.68
CA LYS A 107 25.86 12.52 -11.49
C LYS A 107 27.22 12.81 -10.86
N GLN A 108 27.42 12.51 -9.57
CA GLN A 108 28.72 12.70 -8.94
C GLN A 108 29.53 11.39 -9.00
N THR A 109 30.75 11.48 -9.50
CA THR A 109 31.69 10.34 -9.61
C THR A 109 32.72 10.29 -8.47
N LEU A 110 32.74 11.31 -7.60
CA LEU A 110 33.77 11.51 -6.56
C LEU A 110 33.56 10.68 -5.30
N ILE A 111 32.33 10.26 -5.00
CA ILE A 111 32.00 9.38 -3.88
C ILE A 111 31.11 8.28 -4.44
N GLN A 112 31.62 7.05 -4.54
CA GLN A 112 30.84 5.88 -4.93
C GLN A 112 29.84 5.55 -3.81
N PHE A 113 28.70 6.22 -3.81
CA PHE A 113 27.55 5.72 -3.09
C PHE A 113 27.12 4.43 -3.78
N HIS A 114 27.30 3.30 -3.11
CA HIS A 114 26.61 2.07 -3.48
C HIS A 114 25.12 2.36 -3.38
N PHE A 115 24.53 2.74 -4.51
CA PHE A 115 23.10 2.91 -4.63
C PHE A 115 22.52 1.50 -4.53
N THR A 116 22.10 1.10 -3.33
CA THR A 116 21.31 -0.11 -3.14
C THR A 116 20.15 0.01 -4.11
N PRO A 117 19.84 -1.01 -4.94
CA PRO A 117 18.69 -0.94 -5.83
C PRO A 117 17.48 -0.63 -4.96
N SER A 118 16.98 0.60 -5.02
CA SER A 118 15.87 1.02 -4.18
C SER A 118 14.63 0.38 -4.79
N TYR A 119 14.31 -0.83 -4.34
CA TYR A 119 13.05 -1.47 -4.69
C TYR A 119 11.92 -0.49 -4.41
N HIS A 120 10.98 -0.37 -5.34
CA HIS A 120 9.88 0.57 -5.19
C HIS A 120 9.15 0.26 -3.88
N PRO A 121 9.09 1.18 -2.90
CA PRO A 121 8.52 0.90 -1.57
C PRO A 121 7.10 0.34 -1.64
N ARG A 122 6.34 0.80 -2.64
CA ARG A 122 5.00 0.33 -2.94
C ARG A 122 4.95 -1.14 -3.37
N LEU A 123 5.90 -1.61 -4.17
CA LEU A 123 5.99 -3.01 -4.58
C LEU A 123 6.22 -3.91 -3.36
N LEU A 124 7.17 -3.53 -2.50
CA LEU A 124 7.43 -4.25 -1.25
C LEU A 124 6.18 -4.30 -0.37
N ALA A 125 5.45 -3.18 -0.27
CA ALA A 125 4.21 -3.12 0.50
C ALA A 125 3.12 -4.04 -0.06
N TYR A 126 2.99 -4.10 -1.39
CA TYR A 126 1.99 -4.93 -2.06
C TYR A 126 2.29 -6.41 -1.92
N GLU A 127 3.55 -6.81 -2.04
CA GLU A 127 3.97 -8.18 -1.78
C GLU A 127 3.77 -8.55 -0.30
N ALA A 128 4.10 -7.67 0.63
CA ALA A 128 3.84 -7.89 2.06
C ALA A 128 2.34 -8.01 2.39
N CYS A 129 1.47 -7.20 1.77
CA CYS A 129 0.02 -7.33 1.91
C CYS A 129 -0.48 -8.69 1.41
N ASP A 130 0.00 -9.11 0.25
CA ASP A 130 -0.38 -10.39 -0.36
C ASP A 130 0.09 -11.58 0.49
N ILE A 131 1.30 -11.52 1.07
CA ILE A 131 1.83 -12.53 2.01
C ILE A 131 0.93 -12.67 3.25
N LEU A 132 0.41 -11.55 3.75
CA LEU A 132 -0.49 -11.52 4.90
C LEU A 132 -1.93 -11.94 4.55
N GLY A 133 -2.35 -11.76 3.31
CA GLY A 133 -3.69 -12.06 2.82
C GLY A 133 -4.77 -11.43 3.72
N PRO A 134 -5.72 -12.22 4.28
CA PRO A 134 -6.78 -11.69 5.15
C PRO A 134 -6.30 -10.91 6.37
N ALA A 135 -5.09 -11.15 6.87
CA ALA A 135 -4.55 -10.39 8.00
C ALA A 135 -4.22 -8.93 7.63
N ALA A 136 -4.10 -8.60 6.34
CA ALA A 136 -3.88 -7.25 5.86
C ALA A 136 -5.16 -6.42 5.67
N GLN A 137 -6.31 -6.84 6.22
CA GLN A 137 -7.57 -6.07 6.16
C GLN A 137 -7.44 -4.60 6.56
N GLY A 138 -6.54 -4.26 7.49
CA GLY A 138 -6.29 -2.87 7.90
C GLY A 138 -5.72 -1.99 6.77
N ALA A 139 -5.13 -2.57 5.72
CA ALA A 139 -4.59 -1.86 4.56
C ALA A 139 -5.65 -1.50 3.50
N ILE A 140 -6.88 -2.02 3.61
CA ILE A 140 -7.94 -1.79 2.62
C ILE A 140 -8.17 -0.30 2.31
N PRO A 141 -8.27 0.62 3.28
CA PRO A 141 -8.45 2.04 2.98
C PRO A 141 -7.28 2.65 2.19
N ALA A 142 -6.04 2.28 2.52
CA ALA A 142 -4.85 2.79 1.84
C ALA A 142 -4.75 2.26 0.40
N LEU A 143 -5.09 0.99 0.17
CA LEU A 143 -5.15 0.40 -1.17
C LEU A 143 -6.29 1.01 -2.00
N SER A 144 -7.45 1.26 -1.37
CA SER A 144 -8.59 1.94 -2.01
C SER A 144 -8.24 3.36 -2.44
N ASN A 145 -7.47 4.09 -1.62
CA ASN A 145 -6.95 5.41 -1.98
C ASN A 145 -5.94 5.31 -3.14
N SER A 146 -5.13 4.24 -3.19
CA SER A 146 -4.17 4.02 -4.29
C SER A 146 -4.86 3.80 -5.64
N LEU A 147 -6.07 3.21 -5.65
CA LEU A 147 -6.88 3.07 -6.87
C LEU A 147 -7.42 4.41 -7.39
N ASN A 148 -7.66 5.39 -6.50
CA ASN A 148 -8.36 6.63 -6.84
C ASN A 148 -7.44 7.87 -6.86
N ALA A 149 -6.18 7.73 -6.45
CA ALA A 149 -5.20 8.81 -6.49
C ALA A 149 -4.93 9.29 -7.92
N ALA A 150 -4.43 10.52 -8.08
CA ALA A 150 -4.07 11.12 -9.38
C ALA A 150 -3.12 10.23 -10.20
N LYS A 151 -2.16 9.58 -9.51
CA LYS A 151 -1.37 8.47 -10.07
C LYS A 151 -1.97 7.15 -9.57
N SER A 152 -3.08 6.77 -10.17
CA SER A 152 -3.80 5.55 -9.80
C SER A 152 -2.95 4.32 -10.06
N ASP A 153 -2.99 3.36 -9.14
CA ASP A 153 -2.22 2.12 -9.23
C ASP A 153 -3.14 0.91 -9.43
N PRO A 154 -3.23 0.35 -10.64
CA PRO A 154 -4.08 -0.81 -10.93
C PRO A 154 -3.69 -2.05 -10.11
N THR A 155 -2.42 -2.18 -9.70
CA THR A 155 -1.95 -3.33 -8.90
C THR A 155 -2.60 -3.38 -7.53
N ALA A 156 -3.07 -2.25 -6.99
CA ALA A 156 -3.82 -2.24 -5.73
C ALA A 156 -5.09 -3.11 -5.79
N ALA A 157 -5.72 -3.28 -6.96
CA ALA A 157 -6.92 -4.12 -7.11
C ALA A 157 -6.58 -5.61 -7.00
N TYR A 158 -5.42 -6.02 -7.50
CA TYR A 158 -4.91 -7.38 -7.31
C TYR A 158 -4.68 -7.66 -5.82
N VAL A 159 -3.97 -6.76 -5.12
CA VAL A 159 -3.70 -6.92 -3.69
C VAL A 159 -4.99 -6.98 -2.86
N LEU A 160 -5.99 -6.15 -3.18
CA LEU A 160 -7.32 -6.23 -2.56
C LEU A 160 -7.99 -7.59 -2.80
N THR A 161 -7.77 -8.21 -3.96
CA THR A 161 -8.25 -9.57 -4.26
C THR A 161 -7.59 -10.60 -3.35
N CYS A 162 -6.28 -10.50 -3.12
CA CYS A 162 -5.53 -11.39 -2.22
C CYS A 162 -5.93 -11.24 -0.75
N ILE A 163 -6.25 -10.02 -0.30
CA ILE A 163 -6.80 -9.77 1.04
C ILE A 163 -8.15 -10.46 1.19
N GLY A 164 -9.00 -10.31 0.17
CA GLY A 164 -10.31 -10.94 0.11
C GLY A 164 -11.30 -10.46 1.18
N GLY A 165 -12.41 -11.19 1.29
CA GLY A 165 -13.49 -10.90 2.24
C GLY A 165 -14.46 -9.80 1.78
N PRO A 166 -15.57 -9.60 2.50
CA PRO A 166 -16.64 -8.70 2.06
C PRO A 166 -16.23 -7.22 2.07
N LYS A 167 -15.24 -6.84 2.88
CA LYS A 167 -14.78 -5.44 3.03
C LYS A 167 -14.09 -4.89 1.79
N VAL A 168 -13.56 -5.73 0.91
CA VAL A 168 -12.91 -5.27 -0.35
C VAL A 168 -13.91 -5.04 -1.47
N ILE A 169 -15.15 -5.56 -1.36
CA ILE A 169 -16.16 -5.45 -2.42
C ILE A 169 -16.60 -4.00 -2.67
N PRO A 170 -16.95 -3.19 -1.64
CA PRO A 170 -17.36 -1.79 -1.87
C PRO A 170 -16.31 -0.93 -2.59
N PRO A 171 -15.01 -0.90 -2.19
CA PRO A 171 -14.03 -0.08 -2.89
C PRO A 171 -13.75 -0.58 -4.31
N LEU A 172 -13.77 -1.90 -4.56
CA LEU A 172 -13.63 -2.43 -5.92
C LEU A 172 -14.84 -2.05 -6.79
N ARG A 173 -16.05 -2.09 -6.24
CA ARG A 173 -17.26 -1.64 -6.97
C ARG A 173 -17.21 -0.16 -7.32
N ALA A 174 -16.71 0.68 -6.42
CA ALA A 174 -16.50 2.09 -6.71
C ALA A 174 -15.46 2.30 -7.82
N ALA A 175 -14.38 1.51 -7.82
CA ALA A 175 -13.32 1.57 -8.82
C ALA A 175 -13.75 1.18 -10.24
N LEU A 176 -14.90 0.51 -10.41
CA LEU A 176 -15.49 0.25 -11.75
C LEU A 176 -15.80 1.54 -12.52
N ASN A 177 -16.09 2.64 -11.81
CA ASN A 177 -16.40 3.94 -12.40
C ASN A 177 -15.16 4.85 -12.48
N ASN A 178 -13.96 4.33 -12.22
CA ASN A 178 -12.75 5.12 -12.28
C ASN A 178 -12.44 5.56 -13.72
N PRO A 179 -12.06 6.83 -13.95
CA PRO A 179 -11.73 7.33 -15.30
C PRO A 179 -10.52 6.59 -15.92
N ASN A 180 -9.62 6.06 -15.10
CA ASN A 180 -8.56 5.18 -15.56
C ASN A 180 -9.13 3.80 -15.91
N ARG A 181 -9.24 3.53 -17.22
CA ARG A 181 -9.75 2.26 -17.76
C ARG A 181 -8.98 1.04 -17.25
N GLY A 182 -7.69 1.16 -16.97
CA GLY A 182 -6.89 0.08 -16.40
C GLY A 182 -7.37 -0.29 -15.00
N VAL A 183 -7.59 0.71 -14.15
CA VAL A 183 -8.15 0.52 -12.79
C VAL A 183 -9.55 -0.10 -12.86
N ALA A 184 -10.41 0.41 -13.73
CA ALA A 184 -11.77 -0.12 -13.89
C ALA A 184 -11.77 -1.60 -14.34
N GLN A 185 -10.90 -1.98 -15.27
CA GLN A 185 -10.76 -3.38 -15.71
C GLN A 185 -10.18 -4.28 -14.61
N CYS A 186 -9.15 -3.83 -13.90
CA CYS A 186 -8.61 -4.57 -12.76
C CYS A 186 -9.68 -4.78 -11.68
N ALA A 187 -10.49 -3.76 -11.37
CA ALA A 187 -11.58 -3.87 -10.42
C ALA A 187 -12.67 -4.88 -10.86
N LYS A 188 -13.01 -4.89 -12.15
CA LYS A 188 -13.95 -5.87 -12.74
C LYS A 188 -13.44 -7.30 -12.59
N ILE A 189 -12.17 -7.55 -12.90
CA ILE A 189 -11.56 -8.88 -12.73
C ILE A 189 -11.47 -9.27 -11.27
N ALA A 190 -11.05 -8.36 -10.39
CA ALA A 190 -11.00 -8.59 -8.95
C ALA A 190 -12.35 -9.06 -8.40
N LEU A 191 -13.44 -8.35 -8.73
CA LEU A 191 -14.80 -8.73 -8.34
C LEU A 191 -15.21 -10.10 -8.90
N LYS A 192 -14.93 -10.37 -10.18
CA LYS A 192 -15.21 -11.67 -10.80
C LYS A 192 -14.48 -12.82 -10.09
N ILE A 193 -13.24 -12.60 -9.66
CA ILE A 193 -12.46 -13.60 -8.92
C ILE A 193 -13.05 -13.81 -7.53
N LEU A 194 -13.42 -12.74 -6.81
CA LEU A 194 -14.01 -12.82 -5.48
C LEU A 194 -15.40 -13.47 -5.46
N GLU A 195 -16.16 -13.35 -6.55
CA GLU A 195 -17.47 -13.98 -6.73
C GLU A 195 -17.37 -15.42 -7.28
N SER A 196 -16.24 -15.79 -7.85
CA SER A 196 -16.04 -17.12 -8.45
C SER A 196 -15.85 -18.20 -7.37
N LYS A 197 -16.42 -19.38 -7.61
CA LYS A 197 -16.17 -20.59 -6.80
C LYS A 197 -14.74 -21.14 -6.98
N THR A 198 -14.07 -20.74 -8.06
CA THR A 198 -12.72 -21.20 -8.41
C THR A 198 -11.80 -20.00 -8.58
N ASN A 199 -10.60 -20.06 -7.99
CA ASN A 199 -9.60 -19.01 -8.18
C ASN A 199 -8.81 -19.30 -9.47
N PRO A 200 -8.91 -18.46 -10.51
CA PRO A 200 -8.16 -18.65 -11.75
C PRO A 200 -6.66 -18.34 -11.59
N ILE A 201 -6.26 -17.67 -10.51
CA ILE A 201 -4.87 -17.38 -10.21
C ILE A 201 -4.25 -18.65 -9.57
N PRO A 202 -3.13 -19.16 -10.09
CA PRO A 202 -2.48 -20.34 -9.57
C PRO A 202 -2.04 -20.13 -8.12
N ASN A 203 -2.08 -21.21 -7.34
CA ASN A 203 -1.50 -21.25 -6.00
C ASN A 203 0.03 -21.36 -6.09
N SER A 204 0.68 -20.33 -6.62
CA SER A 204 2.14 -20.17 -6.58
C SER A 204 2.54 -19.52 -5.27
N GLU A 205 3.76 -19.77 -4.77
CA GLU A 205 4.35 -18.96 -3.69
C GLU A 205 4.93 -17.64 -4.18
N ASP A 206 5.19 -17.49 -5.47
CA ASP A 206 5.77 -16.28 -6.07
C ASP A 206 4.70 -15.22 -6.38
N TYR A 207 4.84 -14.06 -5.72
CA TYR A 207 3.97 -12.90 -5.93
C TYR A 207 3.98 -12.41 -7.37
N GLN A 208 5.15 -12.38 -8.01
CA GLN A 208 5.28 -11.86 -9.37
C GLN A 208 4.52 -12.74 -10.37
N GLN A 209 4.59 -14.07 -10.18
CA GLN A 209 3.86 -15.01 -11.01
C GLN A 209 2.34 -14.82 -10.86
N ARG A 210 1.83 -14.70 -9.63
CA ARG A 210 0.40 -14.47 -9.38
C ARG A 210 -0.08 -13.12 -9.93
N ASN A 211 0.69 -12.06 -9.72
CA ASN A 211 0.40 -10.73 -10.25
C ASN A 211 0.40 -10.70 -11.78
N CYS A 212 1.36 -11.38 -12.43
CA CYS A 212 1.38 -11.53 -13.88
C CYS A 212 0.15 -12.26 -14.41
N GLU A 213 -0.29 -13.33 -13.73
CA GLU A 213 -1.49 -14.04 -14.15
C GLU A 213 -2.75 -13.19 -13.97
N PHE A 214 -2.88 -12.44 -12.88
CA PHE A 214 -3.95 -11.46 -12.73
C PHE A 214 -3.94 -10.43 -13.88
N ASN A 215 -2.78 -9.87 -14.21
CA ASN A 215 -2.64 -8.93 -15.32
C ASN A 215 -3.01 -9.56 -16.67
N ARG A 216 -2.66 -10.83 -16.89
CA ARG A 216 -3.06 -11.60 -18.08
C ARG A 216 -4.59 -11.70 -18.19
N LEU A 217 -5.30 -11.96 -17.09
CA LEU A 217 -6.77 -12.02 -17.05
C LEU A 217 -7.40 -10.65 -17.38
N VAL A 218 -6.83 -9.56 -16.84
CA VAL A 218 -7.24 -8.19 -17.13
C VAL A 218 -7.10 -7.87 -18.62
N LEU A 219 -5.93 -8.13 -19.19
CA LEU A 219 -5.66 -7.87 -20.61
C LEU A 219 -6.54 -8.73 -21.51
N THR A 220 -6.76 -9.99 -21.17
CA THR A 220 -7.63 -10.90 -21.92
C THR A 220 -9.07 -10.38 -21.93
N SER A 221 -9.61 -9.98 -20.78
CA SER A 221 -10.97 -9.44 -20.72
C SER A 221 -11.12 -8.10 -21.44
N ALA A 222 -10.12 -7.23 -21.36
CA ALA A 222 -10.11 -5.97 -22.11
C ALA A 222 -10.07 -6.23 -23.63
N PHE A 223 -9.29 -7.21 -24.07
CA PHE A 223 -9.19 -7.62 -25.48
C PHE A 223 -10.53 -8.18 -26.00
N GLU A 224 -11.16 -9.07 -25.25
CA GLU A 224 -12.48 -9.62 -25.58
C GLU A 224 -13.55 -8.52 -25.69
N GLN A 225 -13.58 -7.59 -24.74
CA GLN A 225 -14.50 -6.46 -24.74
C GLN A 225 -14.27 -5.53 -25.95
N TYR A 226 -13.01 -5.27 -26.30
CA TYR A 226 -12.66 -4.49 -27.48
C TYR A 226 -13.17 -5.18 -28.76
N ARG A 227 -12.92 -6.49 -28.91
CA ARG A 227 -13.42 -7.26 -30.06
C ARG A 227 -14.94 -7.26 -30.17
N ALA A 228 -15.64 -7.42 -29.04
CA ALA A 228 -17.11 -7.41 -29.00
C ALA A 228 -17.71 -6.06 -29.43
N THR A 229 -16.97 -4.96 -29.27
CA THR A 229 -17.41 -3.61 -29.68
C THR A 229 -16.98 -3.23 -31.11
N HIS A 230 -16.11 -4.02 -31.75
CA HIS A 230 -15.54 -3.75 -33.09
C HIS A 230 -15.85 -4.87 -34.09
N THR A 231 -17.08 -5.38 -34.08
CA THR A 231 -17.55 -6.47 -34.96
C THR A 231 -17.52 -6.14 -36.45
N ASN A 232 -17.49 -4.85 -36.81
CA ASN A 232 -17.44 -4.39 -38.19
C ASN A 232 -16.04 -4.52 -38.84
N GLN A 233 -15.02 -4.94 -38.08
CA GLN A 233 -13.67 -5.14 -38.61
C GLN A 233 -13.47 -6.61 -39.02
N PRO A 234 -12.80 -6.89 -40.16
CA PRO A 234 -12.62 -8.25 -40.62
C PRO A 234 -11.84 -9.08 -39.59
N ALA A 235 -12.28 -10.34 -39.38
CA ALA A 235 -11.70 -11.23 -38.38
C ALA A 235 -10.19 -11.50 -38.58
N SER A 236 -9.68 -11.29 -39.81
CA SER A 236 -8.26 -11.38 -40.16
C SER A 236 -7.41 -10.19 -39.70
N ARG A 237 -8.03 -9.05 -39.33
CA ARG A 237 -7.32 -7.84 -38.93
C ARG A 237 -6.67 -7.96 -37.55
N TRP A 238 -7.17 -8.84 -36.69
CA TRP A 238 -6.71 -8.98 -35.31
C TRP A 238 -6.53 -10.44 -34.92
N PRO A 239 -5.60 -10.76 -34.01
CA PRO A 239 -5.42 -12.12 -33.54
C PRO A 239 -6.68 -12.66 -32.84
N SER A 240 -6.92 -13.97 -32.90
CA SER A 240 -8.07 -14.58 -32.19
C SER A 240 -7.91 -14.63 -30.67
N ALA A 241 -6.68 -14.54 -30.14
CA ALA A 241 -6.37 -14.48 -28.71
C ALA A 241 -5.19 -13.53 -28.45
N LEU A 242 -5.10 -12.98 -27.23
CA LEU A 242 -4.02 -12.08 -26.82
C LEU A 242 -2.63 -12.71 -26.94
N THR A 243 -2.52 -14.02 -26.74
CA THR A 243 -1.27 -14.79 -26.80
C THR A 243 -0.83 -15.14 -28.22
N ASN A 244 -1.67 -14.86 -29.21
CA ASN A 244 -1.31 -15.13 -30.60
C ASN A 244 -0.28 -14.12 -31.08
N ARG A 245 0.60 -14.56 -31.97
CA ARG A 245 1.57 -13.68 -32.62
C ARG A 245 0.82 -12.55 -33.35
N PRO A 246 1.24 -11.27 -33.19
CA PRO A 246 0.65 -10.18 -33.94
C PRO A 246 0.81 -10.43 -35.45
N PRO A 247 -0.11 -9.90 -36.29
CA PRO A 247 0.03 -9.97 -37.73
C PRO A 247 1.38 -9.39 -38.17
N VAL A 248 2.00 -9.99 -39.19
CA VAL A 248 3.36 -9.64 -39.66
C VAL A 248 3.44 -8.18 -40.15
N ALA A 249 2.31 -7.61 -40.57
CA ALA A 249 2.18 -6.22 -41.00
C ALA A 249 1.20 -5.46 -40.10
N VAL A 250 1.53 -4.21 -39.83
CA VAL A 250 0.64 -3.27 -39.14
C VAL A 250 -0.54 -2.95 -40.08
N PRO A 251 -1.80 -2.99 -39.63
CA PRO A 251 -2.95 -2.73 -40.49
C PRO A 251 -2.89 -1.34 -41.15
N GLU A 252 -3.32 -1.23 -42.40
CA GLU A 252 -3.45 0.07 -43.08
C GLU A 252 -4.29 1.05 -42.25
N GLY A 253 -3.77 2.26 -42.08
CA GLY A 253 -4.37 3.33 -41.27
C GLY A 253 -4.11 3.26 -39.77
N PHE A 254 -3.32 2.30 -39.27
CA PHE A 254 -2.88 2.30 -37.87
C PHE A 254 -1.90 3.45 -37.62
N GLN A 255 -2.34 4.47 -36.89
CA GLN A 255 -1.46 5.53 -36.42
C GLN A 255 -0.88 5.14 -35.07
N ILE A 256 0.44 5.12 -34.96
CA ILE A 256 1.11 4.99 -33.66
C ILE A 256 0.78 6.28 -32.88
N PRO A 257 0.11 6.20 -31.72
CA PRO A 257 -0.13 7.38 -30.90
C PRO A 257 1.22 7.99 -30.53
N ARG A 258 1.41 9.28 -30.87
CA ARG A 258 2.57 10.07 -30.44
C ARG A 258 2.47 10.41 -28.96
#